data_AF-A0A521U6K3-F1
#
_entry.id   AF-A0A521U6K3-F1
#
_cell.length_a   1.000
_cell.length_b   1.000
_cell.length_c   1.000
_cell.angle_alpha   90.00
_cell.angle_beta   90.00
_cell.angle_gamma   90.00
#
_symmetry.space_group_name_H-M   'P 1'
#
loop_
_entity.id
_entity.type
_entity.pdbx_description
1 polymer ?
#
loop_
_entity_poly.entity_id
_entity_poly.type
_entity_poly.pdbx_seq_one_letter_code
_entity_poly.pdbx_strand_id
1 'polypeptide(L)'
;MDVDRRGSRGTVLLAAESSARGFKTPRAFKGWCKRNDVTVTKVGRQEFVRSTDVDDAINRNAGRGRPSTNANVSVAIAALKRGK
;
A
#
# COMPACT_ATOMS: atom_id res chain seq x y z
N MET A 1 -28.19 20.06 5.15
CA MET A 1 -27.41 18.80 5.02
C MET A 1 -26.13 19.17 4.30
N ASP A 2 -25.15 19.67 5.06
CA ASP A 2 -23.88 20.16 4.54
C ASP A 2 -22.91 19.00 4.37
N VAL A 3 -22.87 18.45 3.17
CA VAL A 3 -21.81 17.53 2.75
C VAL A 3 -20.55 18.36 2.52
N ASP A 4 -19.69 18.36 3.53
CA ASP A 4 -18.39 19.01 3.60
C ASP A 4 -17.60 18.88 2.27
N ARG A 5 -17.47 20.02 1.58
CA ARG A 5 -16.80 20.18 0.29
C ARG A 5 -15.26 20.18 0.42
N ARG A 6 -14.69 19.80 1.58
CA ARG A 6 -13.23 19.65 1.79
C ARG A 6 -12.76 18.18 1.70
N GLY A 7 -13.66 17.20 1.69
CA GLY A 7 -13.33 15.80 1.98
C GLY A 7 -12.80 14.89 0.85
N SER A 8 -12.68 15.35 -0.41
CA SER A 8 -12.55 14.43 -1.57
C SER A 8 -11.30 14.60 -2.44
N ARG A 9 -10.26 15.31 -1.99
CA ARG A 9 -9.02 15.51 -2.78
C ARG A 9 -7.91 14.50 -2.51
N GLY A 10 -8.10 13.54 -1.62
CA GLY A 10 -7.06 12.59 -1.25
C GLY A 10 -7.52 11.17 -0.99
N THR A 11 -8.82 10.87 -1.09
CA THR A 11 -9.34 9.52 -0.84
C THR A 11 -9.52 8.78 -2.15
N VAL A 12 -8.75 7.72 -2.36
CA VAL A 12 -8.75 6.91 -3.58
C VAL A 12 -9.19 5.49 -3.29
N LEU A 13 -9.63 4.78 -4.33
CA LEU A 13 -9.98 3.37 -4.21
C LEU A 13 -8.76 2.55 -3.79
N LEU A 14 -8.92 1.72 -2.76
CA LEU A 14 -7.89 0.82 -2.26
C LEU A 14 -7.35 -0.08 -3.38
N ALA A 15 -8.23 -0.56 -4.26
CA ALA A 15 -7.83 -1.35 -5.41
C ALA A 15 -6.98 -0.57 -6.42
N ALA A 16 -7.33 0.69 -6.70
CA ALA A 16 -6.59 1.54 -7.63
C ALA A 16 -5.20 1.92 -7.06
N GLU A 17 -5.14 2.31 -5.78
CA GLU A 17 -3.89 2.64 -5.09
C GLU A 17 -3.00 1.40 -4.93
N SER A 18 -3.59 0.22 -4.63
CA SER A 18 -2.86 -1.05 -4.59
C SER A 18 -2.13 -1.32 -5.91
N SER A 19 -2.80 -1.12 -7.04
CA SER A 19 -2.18 -1.29 -8.36
C SER A 19 -1.14 -0.22 -8.66
N ALA A 20 -1.42 1.05 -8.35
CA ALA A 20 -0.49 2.16 -8.56
C ALA A 20 0.82 2.00 -7.77
N ARG A 21 0.74 1.41 -6.57
CA ARG A 21 1.89 1.17 -5.69
C ARG A 21 2.56 -0.20 -5.91
N GLY A 22 2.07 -0.99 -6.87
CA GLY A 22 2.70 -2.28 -7.26
C GLY A 22 2.40 -3.47 -6.33
N PHE A 23 1.32 -3.42 -5.54
CA PHE A 23 0.91 -4.56 -4.71
C PHE A 23 0.21 -5.63 -5.55
N LYS A 24 0.54 -6.91 -5.31
CA LYS A 24 0.00 -8.07 -6.04
C LYS A 24 -1.52 -8.19 -5.98
N THR A 25 -2.14 -7.81 -4.86
CA THR A 25 -3.59 -7.83 -4.66
C THR A 25 -4.04 -6.72 -3.72
N PRO A 26 -5.28 -6.23 -3.85
CA PRO A 26 -5.86 -5.27 -2.90
C PRO A 26 -5.89 -5.83 -1.47
N ARG A 27 -6.04 -7.16 -1.29
CA ARG A 27 -5.98 -7.79 0.04
C ARG A 27 -4.60 -7.68 0.68
N ALA A 28 -3.52 -7.83 -0.10
CA ALA A 28 -2.16 -7.64 0.39
C ALA A 28 -1.91 -6.17 0.77
N PHE A 29 -2.40 -5.23 -0.04
CA PHE A 29 -2.33 -3.80 0.27
C PHE A 29 -3.12 -3.45 1.54
N LYS A 30 -4.35 -3.96 1.69
CA LYS A 30 -5.13 -3.81 2.92
C LYS A 30 -4.40 -4.36 4.16
N GLY A 31 -3.74 -5.50 4.03
CA GLY A 31 -2.90 -6.07 5.08
C GLY A 31 -1.70 -5.17 5.43
N TRP A 32 -1.08 -4.56 4.43
CA TRP A 32 -0.03 -3.55 4.63
C TRP A 32 -0.57 -2.30 5.32
N CYS A 33 -1.73 -1.77 4.90
CA CYS A 33 -2.38 -0.62 5.54
C CYS A 33 -2.61 -0.87 7.03
N LYS A 34 -3.15 -2.05 7.39
CA LYS A 34 -3.38 -2.43 8.80
C LYS A 34 -2.09 -2.47 9.62
N ARG A 35 -0.96 -2.89 9.03
CA ARG A 35 0.34 -2.96 9.73
C ARG A 35 1.02 -1.59 9.89
N ASN A 36 0.69 -0.63 9.03
CA ASN A 36 1.30 0.70 9.03
C ASN A 36 0.34 1.78 9.53
N ASP A 37 -0.73 1.38 10.23
CA ASP A 37 -1.72 2.29 10.81
C ASP A 37 -2.44 3.19 9.78
N VAL A 38 -2.55 2.74 8.53
CA VAL A 38 -3.26 3.47 7.47
C VAL A 38 -4.75 3.19 7.57
N THR A 39 -5.55 4.25 7.72
CA THR A 39 -7.01 4.16 7.79
C THR A 39 -7.61 3.75 6.45
N VAL A 40 -8.39 2.66 6.47
CA VAL A 40 -9.19 2.18 5.34
C VAL A 40 -10.67 2.46 5.63
N THR A 41 -11.30 3.28 4.79
CA THR A 41 -12.73 3.59 4.87
C THR A 41 -13.51 2.72 3.91
N LYS A 42 -14.55 2.05 4.39
CA LYS A 42 -15.44 1.24 3.54
C LYS A 42 -16.73 1.99 3.23
N VAL A 43 -17.05 2.15 1.95
CA VAL A 43 -18.31 2.75 1.48
C VAL A 43 -19.01 1.75 0.57
N GLY A 44 -20.06 1.12 1.10
CA GLY A 44 -20.76 0.02 0.43
C GLY A 44 -19.85 -1.19 0.20
N ARG A 45 -19.69 -1.59 -1.07
CA ARG A 45 -18.78 -2.69 -1.48
C ARG A 45 -17.36 -2.23 -1.78
N GLN A 46 -17.11 -0.92 -1.76
CA GLN A 46 -15.83 -0.34 -2.13
C GLN A 46 -15.04 0.09 -0.89
N GLU A 47 -13.73 -0.06 -0.96
CA GLU A 47 -12.79 0.33 0.09
C GLU A 47 -11.93 1.47 -0.43
N PHE A 48 -11.71 2.46 0.42
CA PHE A 48 -11.03 3.69 0.11
C PHE A 48 -9.92 3.94 1.12
N VAL A 49 -8.83 4.54 0.66
CA VAL A 49 -7.70 4.95 1.48
C VAL A 49 -7.35 6.38 1.17
N ARG A 50 -6.76 7.07 2.12
CA ARG A 50 -6.19 8.39 1.88
C ARG A 50 -4.78 8.23 1.32
N SER A 51 -4.53 8.73 0.12
CA SER A 51 -3.22 8.68 -0.53
C SER A 51 -2.13 9.37 0.31
N THR A 52 -2.49 10.42 1.06
CA THR A 52 -1.58 11.11 1.98
C THR A 52 -1.15 10.24 3.16
N ASP A 53 -2.06 9.48 3.75
CA ASP A 53 -1.74 8.55 4.84
C ASP A 53 -0.90 7.37 4.34
N VAL A 54 -1.17 6.91 3.11
CA VAL A 54 -0.33 5.90 2.43
C VAL A 54 1.08 6.44 2.19
N ASP A 55 1.21 7.67 1.72
CA ASP A 55 2.50 8.31 1.46
C ASP A 55 3.30 8.53 2.74
N ASP A 56 2.67 9.07 3.80
CA ASP A 56 3.29 9.21 5.11
C ASP A 56 3.73 7.85 5.68
N ALA A 57 2.91 6.80 5.56
CA ALA A 57 3.28 5.45 5.98
C ALA A 57 4.46 4.88 5.19
N ILE A 58 4.52 5.11 3.88
CA ILE A 58 5.66 4.73 3.03
C ILE A 58 6.91 5.49 3.46
N ASN A 59 6.81 6.82 3.66
CA ASN A 59 7.93 7.67 4.07
C ASN A 59 8.44 7.31 5.47
N ARG A 60 7.56 7.00 6.43
CA ARG A 60 7.92 6.49 7.75
C ARG A 60 8.66 5.15 7.66
N ASN A 61 8.21 4.26 6.78
CA ASN A 61 8.86 2.98 6.53
C ASN A 61 10.18 3.12 5.73
N ALA A 62 10.33 4.17 4.93
CA ALA A 62 11.57 4.48 4.22
C ALA A 62 12.61 5.16 5.13
N GLY A 63 12.17 6.01 6.07
CA GLY A 63 13.01 6.71 7.05
C GLY A 63 13.46 5.83 8.22
N ARG A 64 12.68 4.81 8.59
CA ARG A 64 13.18 3.68 9.40
C ARG A 64 13.92 2.72 8.50
N GLY A 65 15.21 2.94 8.31
CA GLY A 65 16.08 2.12 7.45
C GLY A 65 15.69 0.63 7.41
N ARG A 66 15.49 0.11 6.19
CA ARG A 66 15.39 -1.32 5.84
C ARG A 66 16.39 -2.16 6.68
N PRO A 67 16.13 -3.42 7.08
CA PRO A 67 14.91 -4.23 7.06
C PRO A 67 14.55 -4.87 8.43
N SER A 68 13.27 -5.09 8.73
CA SER A 68 12.88 -6.21 9.59
C SER A 68 12.33 -7.33 8.72
N THR A 69 13.18 -8.33 8.54
CA THR A 69 12.93 -9.67 8.04
C THR A 69 11.59 -10.23 8.52
N ASN A 70 10.66 -10.40 7.58
CA ASN A 70 9.66 -11.47 7.56
C ASN A 70 9.29 -11.67 6.09
N ALA A 71 10.03 -12.53 5.37
CA ALA A 71 9.78 -13.97 5.24
C ALA A 71 8.54 -14.27 4.38
N ASN A 72 8.76 -14.96 3.26
CA ASN A 72 7.81 -15.34 2.19
C ASN A 72 7.46 -14.28 1.13
N VAL A 73 8.44 -13.87 0.31
CA VAL A 73 8.17 -13.71 -1.13
C VAL A 73 9.36 -14.29 -1.89
N SER A 74 9.14 -15.47 -2.45
CA SER A 74 10.02 -16.10 -3.43
C SER A 74 10.26 -15.16 -4.60
N VAL A 75 11.51 -14.75 -4.80
CA VAL A 75 12.00 -14.34 -6.11
C VAL A 75 13.33 -15.07 -6.36
N ALA A 76 13.19 -16.33 -6.77
CA ALA A 76 14.18 -16.91 -7.66
C ALA A 76 14.12 -16.10 -8.95
N ILE A 77 15.14 -15.28 -9.24
CA ILE A 77 15.87 -15.20 -10.53
C ILE A 77 17.18 -14.47 -10.25
N ALA A 78 18.24 -15.23 -9.95
CA ALA A 78 19.63 -14.81 -10.16
C ALA A 78 20.51 -16.06 -10.25
N ALA A 79 20.21 -16.92 -11.21
CA ALA A 79 21.13 -17.91 -11.72
C ALA A 79 21.22 -17.72 -13.23
N LEU A 80 22.43 -17.89 -13.78
CA LEU A 80 22.82 -17.85 -15.20
C LEU A 80 23.36 -16.51 -15.72
N LYS A 81 24.59 -16.16 -15.32
CA LYS A 81 25.59 -15.76 -16.33
C LYS A 81 27.04 -15.99 -15.85
N ARG A 82 27.45 -17.25 -15.78
CA ARG A 82 28.86 -17.67 -15.90
C ARG A 82 28.92 -18.98 -16.68
N GLY A 83 28.96 -18.85 -18.00
CA GLY A 83 29.45 -19.90 -18.90
C GLY A 83 30.70 -19.35 -19.56
N LYS A 84 31.84 -19.92 -19.20
CA LYS A 84 33.11 -19.82 -19.92
C LYS A 84 33.36 -21.20 -20.51
#